data_AF-A0A7X7K820-F1
#
_entry.id   AF-A0A7X7K820-F1
#
_cell.length_a   1.000
_cell.length_b   1.000
_cell.length_c   1.000
_cell.angle_alpha   90.00
_cell.angle_beta   90.00
_cell.angle_gamma   90.00
#
_symmetry.space_group_name_H-M   'P 1'
#
loop_
_entity.id
_entity.type
_entity.pdbx_description
1 polymer ?
#
loop_
_entity_poly.entity_id
_entity_poly.type
_entity_poly.pdbx_seq_one_letter_code
_entity_poly.pdbx_strand_id
1 'polypeptide(L)'
;MTRRSRWGLVGGAVALVLVGAWLAVGLVPRIGVGAFAQLDLESVDAEDTWPDEVPMSMVVDPSDSTYDGMWTFQNEGVLPVTVRLAEHEKPSDLHWEALLHPYDERHNVVGKASDTVMLAAGGGLAVTFSWGPGCAPVAAGTTMSTGSVRLAVTTLGLTRVVTADARELVAFSHTEDFVPPSACDDVG
;
A
#
# COMPACT_ATOMS: atom_id res chain seq x y z
N MET A 1 61.17 12.95 4.58
CA MET A 1 59.75 13.24 4.90
C MET A 1 58.85 12.56 3.88
N THR A 2 57.54 12.44 4.13
CA THR A 2 56.47 11.89 3.25
C THR A 2 56.27 10.36 3.19
N ARG A 3 55.93 9.72 4.32
CA ARG A 3 55.23 8.41 4.34
C ARG A 3 53.83 8.44 4.96
N ARG A 4 53.37 9.59 5.48
CA ARG A 4 52.09 9.74 6.20
C ARG A 4 50.87 10.04 5.32
N SER A 5 51.04 10.33 4.03
CA SER A 5 49.95 10.85 3.17
C SER A 5 49.06 9.79 2.51
N ARG A 6 49.55 8.56 2.30
CA ARG A 6 48.79 7.53 1.58
C ARG A 6 47.65 6.90 2.40
N TRP A 7 47.76 6.86 3.73
CA TRP A 7 46.75 6.25 4.59
C TRP A 7 45.53 7.16 4.82
N GLY A 8 45.74 8.49 4.84
CA GLY A 8 44.64 9.46 4.97
C GLY A 8 43.73 9.50 3.73
N LEU A 9 44.30 9.33 2.53
CA LEU A 9 43.53 9.30 1.28
C LEU A 9 42.70 8.02 1.12
N VAL A 10 43.27 6.86 1.49
CA VAL A 10 42.55 5.58 1.45
C VAL A 10 41.45 5.56 2.52
N GLY A 11 41.74 6.03 3.74
CA GLY A 11 40.72 6.14 4.80
C GLY A 11 39.59 7.10 4.45
N GLY A 12 39.90 8.26 3.86
CA GLY A 12 38.89 9.22 3.41
C GLY A 12 38.03 8.71 2.26
N ALA A 13 38.63 8.05 1.27
CA ALA A 13 37.90 7.44 0.17
C ALA A 13 36.96 6.32 0.64
N VAL A 14 37.42 5.45 1.55
CA VAL A 14 36.59 4.39 2.13
C VAL A 14 35.44 4.98 2.95
N ALA A 15 35.68 6.02 3.75
CA ALA A 15 34.63 6.69 4.51
C ALA A 15 33.56 7.31 3.59
N LEU A 16 33.98 7.97 2.50
CA LEU A 16 33.05 8.53 1.51
C LEU A 16 32.22 7.45 0.80
N VAL A 17 32.84 6.33 0.44
CA VAL A 17 32.12 5.19 -0.17
C VAL A 17 31.12 4.59 0.81
N LEU A 18 31.48 4.44 2.09
CA LEU A 18 30.58 3.91 3.12
C LEU A 18 29.41 4.87 3.38
N VAL A 19 29.67 6.18 3.46
CA VAL A 19 28.61 7.19 3.61
C VAL A 19 27.71 7.22 2.36
N GLY A 20 28.29 7.15 1.16
CA GLY A 20 27.53 7.10 -0.09
C GLY A 20 26.67 5.85 -0.19
N ALA A 21 27.20 4.69 0.18
CA ALA A 21 26.45 3.43 0.23
C ALA A 21 25.33 3.49 1.30
N TRP A 22 25.61 4.05 2.48
CA TRP A 22 24.61 4.21 3.53
C TRP A 22 23.47 5.14 3.09
N LEU A 23 23.79 6.27 2.45
CA LEU A 23 22.78 7.16 1.88
C LEU A 23 21.97 6.46 0.78
N ALA A 24 22.62 5.73 -0.12
CA ALA A 24 21.93 5.01 -1.19
C ALA A 24 20.95 3.95 -0.64
N VAL A 25 21.33 3.23 0.42
CA VAL A 25 20.47 2.21 1.03
C VAL A 25 19.38 2.86 1.90
N GLY A 26 19.73 3.87 2.71
CA GLY A 26 18.81 4.50 3.64
C GLY A 26 17.77 5.41 2.98
N LEU A 27 18.06 5.96 1.81
CA LEU A 27 17.14 6.82 1.06
C LEU A 27 16.14 6.05 0.18
N VAL A 28 16.28 4.73 0.06
CA VAL A 28 15.27 3.91 -0.63
C VAL A 28 14.18 3.58 0.38
N PRO A 29 12.98 4.17 0.27
CA PRO A 29 11.90 3.83 1.17
C PRO A 29 11.52 2.36 1.02
N ARG A 30 11.30 1.69 2.16
CA ARG A 30 10.84 0.31 2.22
C ARG A 30 9.60 0.26 3.09
N ILE A 31 8.48 -0.01 2.44
CA ILE A 31 7.20 -0.23 3.12
C ILE A 31 6.87 -1.69 2.91
N GLY A 32 6.87 -2.44 4.01
CA GLY A 32 6.54 -3.86 4.04
C GLY A 32 5.09 -4.10 4.47
N VAL A 33 4.68 -5.36 4.35
CA VAL A 33 3.39 -5.86 4.82
C VAL A 33 3.32 -5.75 6.35
N GLY A 34 2.24 -5.14 6.86
CA GLY A 34 2.02 -4.99 8.30
C GLY A 34 1.48 -6.25 8.97
N ALA A 35 1.18 -6.15 10.26
CA ALA A 35 0.86 -7.30 11.11
C ALA A 35 -0.49 -7.97 10.79
N PHE A 36 -1.49 -7.23 10.31
CA PHE A 36 -2.84 -7.74 10.05
C PHE A 36 -3.56 -7.03 8.89
N ALA A 37 -4.69 -7.61 8.48
CA ALA A 37 -5.67 -6.99 7.60
C ALA A 37 -7.07 -7.17 8.21
N GLN A 38 -7.97 -6.24 7.92
CA GLN A 38 -9.41 -6.47 8.10
C GLN A 38 -10.02 -6.62 6.71
N LEU A 39 -10.75 -7.72 6.56
CA LEU A 39 -11.45 -8.07 5.33
C LEU A 39 -12.90 -7.65 5.47
N ASP A 40 -13.58 -7.58 4.33
CA ASP A 40 -15.01 -7.31 4.28
C ASP A 40 -15.78 -8.38 5.08
N LEU A 41 -16.83 -8.00 5.79
CA LEU A 41 -17.66 -8.94 6.55
C LEU A 41 -18.43 -9.91 5.64
N GLU A 42 -18.72 -9.49 4.41
CA GLU A 42 -19.37 -10.31 3.40
C GLU A 42 -18.35 -11.21 2.66
N SER A 43 -17.06 -11.05 2.95
CA SER A 43 -16.04 -11.82 2.27
C SER A 43 -15.99 -13.27 2.75
N VAL A 44 -15.70 -14.14 1.80
CA VAL A 44 -15.32 -15.52 2.04
C VAL A 44 -13.87 -15.68 1.61
N ASP A 45 -13.12 -16.46 2.37
CA ASP A 45 -11.80 -16.92 1.91
C ASP A 45 -12.05 -17.72 0.63
N ALA A 46 -11.39 -17.34 -0.47
CA ALA A 46 -11.48 -18.14 -1.69
C ALA A 46 -10.87 -19.52 -1.36
N GLU A 47 -11.68 -20.58 -1.49
CA GLU A 47 -11.19 -21.94 -1.17
C GLU A 47 -9.94 -22.24 -2.02
N ASP A 48 -8.81 -22.37 -1.31
CA ASP A 48 -7.50 -22.88 -1.73
C ASP A 48 -7.59 -23.78 -2.97
N THR A 49 -6.82 -23.48 -4.02
CA THR A 49 -6.41 -24.55 -4.95
C THR A 49 -4.92 -24.70 -5.19
N TRP A 50 -4.05 -23.76 -4.79
CA TRP A 50 -2.60 -23.92 -5.02
C TRP A 50 -1.73 -23.32 -3.90
N PRO A 51 -0.75 -24.08 -3.36
CA PRO A 51 0.10 -23.64 -2.23
C PRO A 51 1.06 -22.49 -2.54
N ASP A 52 1.11 -22.01 -3.78
CA ASP A 52 1.96 -20.90 -4.25
C ASP A 52 1.15 -19.64 -4.60
N GLU A 53 -0.17 -19.63 -4.37
CA GLU A 53 -1.03 -18.47 -4.65
C GLU A 53 -1.06 -17.49 -3.46
N VAL A 54 -1.11 -16.19 -3.78
CA VAL A 54 -1.30 -15.14 -2.76
C VAL A 54 -2.68 -15.37 -2.14
N PRO A 55 -2.82 -15.37 -0.80
CA PRO A 55 -4.11 -15.48 -0.14
C PRO A 55 -5.11 -14.49 -0.77
N MET A 56 -6.33 -14.97 -1.04
CA MET A 56 -7.37 -14.15 -1.64
C MET A 56 -8.65 -14.22 -0.82
N SER A 57 -9.12 -13.05 -0.43
CA SER A 57 -10.44 -12.85 0.14
C SER A 57 -11.37 -12.32 -0.94
N MET A 58 -12.57 -12.89 -1.04
CA MET A 58 -13.49 -12.60 -2.12
C MET A 58 -14.89 -12.26 -1.59
N VAL A 59 -15.50 -11.21 -2.11
CA VAL A 59 -16.93 -10.91 -1.91
C VAL A 59 -17.68 -11.19 -3.21
N VAL A 60 -18.87 -11.78 -3.11
CA VAL A 60 -19.76 -12.03 -4.25
C VAL A 60 -21.03 -11.24 -4.05
N ASP A 61 -21.37 -10.39 -5.03
CA ASP A 61 -22.51 -9.47 -5.00
C ASP A 61 -22.56 -8.63 -3.70
N PRO A 62 -21.52 -7.81 -3.42
CA PRO A 62 -21.48 -6.98 -2.21
C PRO A 62 -22.71 -6.09 -2.09
N SER A 63 -23.25 -5.95 -0.88
CA SER A 63 -24.52 -5.25 -0.64
C SER A 63 -24.49 -3.75 -0.98
N ASP A 64 -23.31 -3.12 -0.91
CA ASP A 64 -23.07 -1.73 -1.29
C ASP A 64 -22.28 -1.59 -2.61
N SER A 65 -22.09 -2.70 -3.33
CA SER A 65 -21.30 -2.78 -4.56
C SER A 65 -19.80 -2.53 -4.38
N THR A 66 -19.27 -2.55 -3.16
CA THR A 66 -17.84 -2.37 -2.88
C THR A 66 -17.29 -3.50 -2.02
N TYR A 67 -15.97 -3.69 -2.10
CA TYR A 67 -15.21 -4.40 -1.10
C TYR A 67 -14.61 -3.37 -0.16
N ASP A 68 -14.96 -3.46 1.12
CA ASP A 68 -14.42 -2.61 2.17
C ASP A 68 -13.40 -3.38 3.02
N GLY A 69 -12.26 -2.74 3.28
CA GLY A 69 -11.21 -3.41 4.01
C GLY A 69 -10.19 -2.48 4.64
N MET A 70 -9.22 -3.09 5.31
CA MET A 70 -8.07 -2.40 5.85
C MET A 70 -6.82 -3.25 5.68
N TRP A 71 -5.77 -2.63 5.15
CA TRP A 71 -4.43 -3.19 5.13
C TRP A 71 -3.54 -2.45 6.12
N THR A 72 -2.64 -3.16 6.78
CA THR A 72 -1.57 -2.54 7.56
C THR A 72 -0.24 -2.69 6.85
N PHE A 73 0.65 -1.72 7.08
CA PHE A 73 1.99 -1.67 6.51
C PHE A 73 3.00 -1.21 7.55
N GLN A 74 4.27 -1.56 7.36
CA GLN A 74 5.36 -1.21 8.27
C GLN A 74 6.51 -0.52 7.53
N ASN A 75 7.12 0.49 8.15
CA ASN A 75 8.37 1.06 7.67
C ASN A 75 9.54 0.13 8.01
N GLU A 76 9.97 -0.67 7.04
CA GLU A 76 11.15 -1.54 7.16
C GLU A 76 12.48 -0.80 6.93
N GLY A 77 12.40 0.49 6.58
CA GLY A 77 13.55 1.36 6.43
C GLY A 77 14.23 1.66 7.78
N VAL A 78 15.50 2.06 7.70
CA VAL A 78 16.29 2.46 8.88
C VAL A 78 16.09 3.93 9.28
N LEU A 79 15.40 4.71 8.43
CA LEU A 79 15.11 6.13 8.66
C LEU A 79 13.61 6.34 8.87
N PRO A 80 13.22 7.37 9.65
CA PRO A 80 11.84 7.79 9.70
C PRO A 80 11.38 8.33 8.35
N VAL A 81 10.10 8.11 8.04
CA VAL A 81 9.48 8.52 6.78
C VAL A 81 8.14 9.20 7.02
N THR A 82 7.73 10.06 6.09
CA THR A 82 6.37 10.58 6.02
C THR A 82 5.66 9.95 4.83
N VAL A 83 4.51 9.35 5.06
CA VAL A 83 3.72 8.64 4.06
C VAL A 83 2.43 9.41 3.79
N ARG A 84 2.02 9.44 2.53
CA ARG A 84 0.68 9.85 2.07
C ARG A 84 0.21 8.89 0.99
N LEU A 85 -1.10 8.84 0.74
CA LEU A 85 -1.61 8.15 -0.45
C LEU A 85 -1.07 8.84 -1.70
N ALA A 86 -0.58 8.07 -2.66
CA ALA A 86 -0.20 8.62 -3.95
C ALA A 86 -1.46 8.94 -4.77
N GLU A 87 -1.37 9.94 -5.64
CA GLU A 87 -2.41 10.20 -6.64
C GLU A 87 -2.58 8.94 -7.50
N HIS A 88 -3.83 8.50 -7.63
CA HIS A 88 -4.18 7.29 -8.34
C HIS A 88 -4.43 7.62 -9.82
N GLU A 89 -3.73 6.95 -10.72
CA GLU A 89 -3.95 7.04 -12.18
C GLU A 89 -5.08 6.08 -12.65
N LYS A 90 -6.01 5.71 -11.76
CA LYS A 90 -7.09 4.76 -12.08
C LYS A 90 -7.94 5.31 -13.24
N PRO A 91 -8.46 4.44 -14.12
CA PRO A 91 -9.50 4.86 -15.05
C PRO A 91 -10.68 5.42 -14.23
N SER A 92 -11.24 6.53 -14.70
CA SER A 92 -12.17 7.39 -13.96
C SER A 92 -13.50 6.73 -13.58
N ASP A 93 -13.71 5.50 -14.03
CA ASP A 93 -14.93 4.73 -13.89
C ASP A 93 -14.92 3.80 -12.68
N LEU A 94 -13.77 3.38 -12.15
CA LEU A 94 -13.72 2.52 -10.96
C LEU A 94 -13.87 3.29 -9.65
N HIS A 95 -14.61 2.73 -8.69
CA HIS A 95 -14.68 3.28 -7.34
C HIS A 95 -13.41 2.90 -6.57
N TRP A 96 -12.72 3.91 -6.03
CA TRP A 96 -11.60 3.72 -5.12
C TRP A 96 -11.52 4.87 -4.13
N GLU A 97 -11.75 4.55 -2.87
CA GLU A 97 -11.54 5.44 -1.75
C GLU A 97 -10.54 4.81 -0.79
N ALA A 98 -9.65 5.62 -0.22
CA ALA A 98 -8.70 5.15 0.77
C ALA A 98 -8.39 6.25 1.77
N LEU A 99 -8.22 5.88 3.04
CA LEU A 99 -7.82 6.76 4.12
C LEU A 99 -6.60 6.19 4.82
N LEU A 100 -5.69 7.07 5.21
CA LEU A 100 -4.44 6.71 5.86
C LEU A 100 -4.56 6.95 7.38
N HIS A 101 -4.10 5.98 8.17
CA HIS A 101 -4.16 6.02 9.63
C HIS A 101 -2.79 5.71 10.25
N PRO A 102 -2.38 6.39 11.33
CA PRO A 102 -1.27 5.90 12.13
C PRO A 102 -1.69 4.60 12.83
N TYR A 103 -0.78 3.64 12.91
CA TYR A 103 -1.07 2.33 13.50
C TYR A 103 -0.03 1.97 14.56
N ASP A 104 -0.50 1.75 15.78
CA ASP A 104 0.32 1.26 16.88
C ASP A 104 0.23 -0.26 16.95
N GLU A 105 1.19 -0.93 16.31
CA GLU A 105 1.31 -2.39 16.28
C GLU A 105 1.40 -3.02 17.67
N ARG A 106 2.02 -2.34 18.65
CA ARG A 106 2.24 -2.92 19.98
C ARG A 106 0.96 -3.05 20.77
N HIS A 107 0.04 -2.11 20.57
CA HIS A 107 -1.24 -2.08 21.25
C HIS A 107 -2.42 -2.47 20.35
N ASN A 108 -2.15 -2.76 19.07
CA ASN A 108 -3.14 -3.04 18.04
C ASN A 108 -4.20 -1.92 17.92
N VAL A 109 -3.75 -0.67 17.86
CA VAL A 109 -4.64 0.51 17.83
C VAL A 109 -4.47 1.27 16.52
N VAL A 110 -5.57 1.41 15.78
CA VAL A 110 -5.68 2.27 14.60
C VAL A 110 -6.10 3.67 15.05
N GLY A 111 -5.29 4.67 14.70
CA GLY A 111 -5.59 6.07 15.03
C GLY A 111 -6.58 6.71 14.06
N LYS A 112 -6.79 8.02 14.22
CA LYS A 112 -7.66 8.79 13.33
C LYS A 112 -7.04 8.94 11.93
N ALA A 113 -7.91 9.01 10.92
CA ALA A 113 -7.50 9.28 9.55
C ALA A 113 -6.73 10.60 9.44
N SER A 114 -5.74 10.64 8.55
CA SER A 114 -4.88 11.79 8.29
C SER A 114 -4.36 11.74 6.86
N ASP A 115 -4.18 12.89 6.22
CA ASP A 115 -3.60 12.97 4.87
C ASP A 115 -2.15 12.47 4.83
N THR A 116 -1.46 12.58 5.97
CA THR A 116 -0.08 12.14 6.13
C THR A 116 0.14 11.42 7.44
N VAL A 117 1.02 10.42 7.45
CA VAL A 117 1.44 9.69 8.64
C VAL A 117 2.96 9.68 8.71
N MET A 118 3.51 10.03 9.88
CA MET A 118 4.95 9.92 10.14
C MET A 118 5.26 8.59 10.82
N LEU A 119 6.17 7.83 10.24
CA LEU A 119 6.60 6.53 10.72
C LEU A 119 8.04 6.59 11.18
N ALA A 120 8.30 6.15 12.42
CA ALA A 120 9.64 5.78 12.82
C ALA A 120 10.12 4.53 12.04
N ALA A 121 11.39 4.20 12.14
CA ALA A 121 11.87 2.89 11.70
C ALA A 121 11.14 1.79 12.50
N GLY A 122 10.55 0.82 11.79
CA GLY A 122 9.67 -0.20 12.37
C GLY A 122 8.28 0.29 12.79
N GLY A 123 7.90 1.53 12.45
CA GLY A 123 6.57 2.06 12.74
C GLY A 123 5.53 1.59 11.73
N GLY A 124 4.29 1.39 12.19
CA GLY A 124 3.17 0.91 11.38
C GLY A 124 2.21 2.02 10.92
N LEU A 125 1.56 1.79 9.78
CA LEU A 125 0.39 2.53 9.31
C LEU A 125 -0.73 1.56 8.95
N ALA A 126 -1.97 2.07 8.88
CA ALA A 126 -3.08 1.36 8.29
C ALA A 126 -3.68 2.18 7.13
N VAL A 127 -4.19 1.48 6.13
CA VAL A 127 -4.96 2.04 5.01
C VAL A 127 -6.32 1.36 5.05
N THR A 128 -7.37 2.11 5.38
CA THR A 128 -8.74 1.67 5.13
C THR A 128 -9.09 2.03 3.70
N PHE A 129 -9.87 1.19 3.03
CA PHE A 129 -10.23 1.40 1.64
C PHE A 129 -11.62 0.87 1.34
N SER A 130 -12.22 1.45 0.31
CA SER A 130 -13.41 0.96 -0.38
C SER A 130 -13.09 0.84 -1.86
N TRP A 131 -13.43 -0.28 -2.47
CA TRP A 131 -13.07 -0.56 -3.86
C TRP A 131 -14.16 -1.33 -4.58
N GLY A 132 -14.55 -0.86 -5.76
CA GLY A 132 -15.63 -1.47 -6.52
C GLY A 132 -15.67 -1.06 -7.98
N PRO A 133 -16.69 -1.50 -8.73
CA PRO A 133 -16.85 -1.19 -10.14
C PRO A 133 -17.20 0.28 -10.39
N GLY A 134 -17.78 0.98 -9.41
CA GLY A 134 -18.15 2.39 -9.55
C GLY A 134 -19.12 2.62 -10.71
N CYS A 135 -18.66 3.38 -11.71
CA CYS A 135 -19.37 3.63 -12.96
C CYS A 135 -18.95 2.70 -14.11
N ALA A 136 -18.03 1.77 -13.89
CA ALA A 136 -17.65 0.79 -14.90
C ALA A 136 -18.70 -0.35 -14.96
N PRO A 137 -19.26 -0.68 -16.13
CA PRO A 137 -20.09 -1.86 -16.27
C PRO A 137 -19.23 -3.12 -16.11
N VAL A 138 -19.75 -4.14 -15.41
CA VAL A 138 -19.06 -5.41 -15.19
C VAL A 138 -19.97 -6.55 -15.61
N ALA A 139 -19.48 -7.43 -16.48
CA ALA A 139 -20.25 -8.59 -16.93
C ALA A 139 -20.33 -9.67 -15.83
N ALA A 140 -21.45 -10.40 -15.81
CA ALA A 140 -21.67 -11.54 -14.93
C ALA A 140 -20.48 -12.53 -14.95
N GLY A 141 -20.08 -13.00 -13.78
CA GLY A 141 -18.96 -13.94 -13.60
C GLY A 141 -17.57 -13.32 -13.77
N THR A 142 -17.47 -12.00 -13.96
CA THR A 142 -16.18 -11.31 -13.93
C THR A 142 -15.73 -11.15 -12.48
N THR A 143 -14.47 -11.46 -12.22
CA THR A 143 -13.82 -11.19 -10.94
C THR A 143 -12.78 -10.10 -11.16
N MET A 144 -12.84 -9.06 -10.34
CA MET A 144 -11.80 -8.05 -10.26
C MET A 144 -11.04 -8.27 -8.96
N SER A 145 -9.74 -7.96 -8.93
CA SER A 145 -8.98 -7.98 -7.68
C SER A 145 -7.99 -6.82 -7.55
N THR A 146 -7.62 -6.53 -6.30
CA THR A 146 -6.55 -5.61 -5.93
C THR A 146 -5.79 -6.16 -4.72
N GLY A 147 -4.51 -5.84 -4.60
CA GLY A 147 -3.69 -6.27 -3.47
C GLY A 147 -2.51 -5.37 -3.25
N SER A 148 -2.61 -4.10 -3.66
CA SER A 148 -1.57 -3.12 -3.42
C SER A 148 -2.13 -1.72 -3.34
N VAL A 149 -1.39 -0.84 -2.68
CA VAL A 149 -1.68 0.59 -2.62
C VAL A 149 -0.44 1.38 -3.01
N ARG A 150 -0.62 2.45 -3.79
CA ARG A 150 0.45 3.37 -4.11
C ARG A 150 0.60 4.41 -3.01
N LEU A 151 1.80 4.53 -2.47
CA LEU A 151 2.14 5.43 -1.38
C LEU A 151 3.23 6.39 -1.83
N ALA A 152 3.05 7.68 -1.58
CA ALA A 152 4.13 8.65 -1.70
C ALA A 152 4.86 8.75 -0.37
N VAL A 153 6.10 8.25 -0.34
CA VAL A 153 6.94 8.17 0.85
C VAL A 153 8.05 9.20 0.75
N THR A 154 8.15 10.03 1.79
CA THR A 154 9.11 11.12 1.88
C THR A 154 10.14 10.84 2.95
N THR A 155 11.41 10.86 2.57
CA THR A 155 12.55 10.63 3.47
C THR A 155 13.57 11.75 3.25
N LEU A 156 13.91 12.48 4.31
CA LEU A 156 14.86 13.62 4.24
C LEU A 156 14.53 14.65 3.14
N GLY A 157 13.23 14.90 2.91
CA GLY A 157 12.74 15.84 1.91
C GLY A 157 12.67 15.32 0.47
N LEU A 158 13.05 14.07 0.22
CA LEU A 158 12.90 13.41 -1.08
C LEU A 158 11.68 12.50 -1.08
N THR A 159 10.75 12.73 -2.02
CA THR A 159 9.53 11.93 -2.16
C THR A 159 9.67 10.92 -3.30
N ARG A 160 9.27 9.68 -3.04
CA ARG A 160 9.15 8.61 -4.04
C ARG A 160 7.78 7.95 -3.94
N VAL A 161 7.19 7.61 -5.08
CA VAL A 161 5.99 6.76 -5.10
C VAL A 161 6.46 5.31 -5.08
N VAL A 162 5.93 4.53 -4.14
CA VAL A 162 6.15 3.08 -4.03
C VAL A 162 4.80 2.37 -4.12
N THR A 163 4.82 1.16 -4.65
CA THR A 163 3.69 0.23 -4.54
C THR A 163 3.94 -0.64 -3.32
N ALA A 164 3.01 -0.60 -2.35
CA ALA A 164 3.05 -1.43 -1.17
C ALA A 164 2.05 -2.58 -1.37
N ASP A 165 2.58 -3.80 -1.46
CA ASP A 165 1.76 -5.00 -1.61
C ASP A 165 1.10 -5.34 -0.28
N ALA A 166 -0.18 -5.66 -0.34
CA ALA A 166 -0.96 -6.14 0.79
C ALA A 166 -0.59 -7.60 1.08
N ARG A 167 -0.93 -8.07 2.29
CA ARG A 167 -0.76 -9.48 2.65
C ARG A 167 -1.63 -10.40 1.80
N GLU A 168 -2.80 -9.90 1.43
CA GLU A 168 -3.89 -10.66 0.85
C GLU A 168 -4.50 -9.85 -0.29
N LEU A 169 -4.76 -10.54 -1.40
CA LEU A 169 -5.54 -10.01 -2.50
C LEU A 169 -6.99 -9.94 -2.05
N VAL A 170 -7.65 -8.84 -2.36
CA VAL A 170 -9.09 -8.72 -2.20
C VAL A 170 -9.71 -8.74 -3.58
N ALA A 171 -10.79 -9.49 -3.71
CA ALA A 171 -11.52 -9.65 -4.95
C ALA A 171 -13.00 -9.38 -4.72
N PHE A 172 -13.66 -8.83 -5.72
CA PHE A 172 -15.12 -8.89 -5.78
C PHE A 172 -15.56 -9.47 -7.13
N SER A 173 -16.71 -10.13 -7.12
CA SER A 173 -17.35 -10.66 -8.32
C SER A 173 -18.84 -10.43 -8.27
N HIS A 174 -19.46 -10.44 -9.45
CA HIS A 174 -20.90 -10.33 -9.61
C HIS A 174 -21.48 -11.59 -10.26
N THR A 175 -22.58 -12.11 -9.72
CA THR A 175 -23.28 -13.25 -10.35
C THR A 175 -24.13 -12.83 -11.54
N GLU A 176 -24.52 -11.57 -11.60
CA GLU A 176 -25.25 -10.94 -12.69
C GLU A 176 -24.46 -9.76 -13.30
N ASP A 177 -24.93 -9.21 -14.42
CA ASP A 177 -24.30 -8.02 -14.99
C ASP A 177 -24.48 -6.83 -14.05
N PHE A 178 -23.37 -6.21 -13.63
CA PHE A 178 -23.40 -4.94 -12.92
C PHE A 178 -23.72 -3.82 -13.91
N VAL A 179 -24.90 -3.24 -13.72
CA VAL A 179 -25.34 -2.04 -14.44
C VAL A 179 -25.07 -0.83 -13.53
N PRO A 180 -24.19 0.10 -13.95
CA PRO A 180 -23.91 1.30 -13.18
C PRO A 180 -25.18 2.11 -12.86
N PRO A 181 -25.22 2.80 -11.70
CA PRO A 181 -26.32 3.72 -11.39
C PRO A 181 -26.46 4.79 -12.48
N SER A 182 -27.69 5.24 -12.78
CA SER A 182 -27.94 6.26 -13.81
C SER A 182 -27.26 7.62 -13.53
N ALA A 183 -26.82 7.86 -12.29
CA ALA A 183 -25.99 9.01 -11.95
C ALA A 183 -24.62 9.01 -12.65
N CYS A 184 -24.17 7.86 -13.17
CA CYS A 184 -22.96 7.72 -13.97
C CYS A 184 -23.12 8.19 -15.41
N ASP A 185 -24.36 8.40 -15.90
CA ASP A 185 -24.63 8.81 -17.29
C ASP A 185 -24.22 10.27 -17.58
N ASP A 186 -24.04 11.09 -16.53
CA ASP A 186 -23.69 12.52 -16.63
C ASP A 186 -22.17 12.80 -16.66
N VAL A 187 -21.32 11.77 -16.60
CA VAL A 187 -19.84 11.90 -16.55
C VAL A 187 -19.19 11.68 -17.95
N GLY A 188 -20.01 11.59 -19.00
CA GLY A 188 -19.60 11.37 -20.40
C GLY A 188 -19.16 12.62 -21.17
#